data_AF-A0A2S2PB92-F1
#
_entry.id   AF-A0A2S2PB92-F1
#
_cell.length_a   1.000
_cell.length_b   1.000
_cell.length_c   1.000
_cell.angle_alpha   90.00
_cell.angle_beta   90.00
_cell.angle_gamma   90.00
#
_symmetry.space_group_name_H-M   'P 1'
#
loop_
_entity.id
_entity.type
_entity.pdbx_description
1 polymer ?
#
loop_
_entity_poly.entity_id
_entity_poly.type
_entity_poly.pdbx_seq_one_letter_code
_entity_poly.pdbx_strand_id
1 'polypeptide(L)'
;LQNAKNSGLCDVSDSNTTVGRKRVRNTIPRIYGKKARMDKTITLGFSEISSSHNRTAVHYFAKNINNVHSYRSFLSSIKPYLSDLLNEHILKNRTIKFNLKLESTYNRPEIENSSENRSFLTSARAILADSDLDSIIDQSFDKLMEKEEEYLSIGSGYRLETIDGMLLTVYRFTPMGGGSLPLVEINFDEGNNNDKIIITIMIAIITIMIVIIT
;
A
#
# COMPACT_ATOMS: atom_id res chain seq x y z
N LEU A 1 21.52 -33.01 -32.60
CA LEU A 1 20.43 -33.32 -31.65
C LEU A 1 20.69 -32.57 -30.36
N GLN A 2 19.69 -31.82 -29.90
CA GLN A 2 19.62 -31.21 -28.57
C GLN A 2 19.70 -32.28 -27.47
N ASN A 3 20.26 -31.93 -26.31
CA ASN A 3 19.60 -32.31 -25.06
C ASN A 3 19.87 -31.26 -23.97
N ALA A 4 18.77 -30.75 -23.46
CA ALA A 4 18.66 -29.69 -22.49
C ALA A 4 18.42 -30.26 -21.09
N LYS A 5 18.83 -29.47 -20.09
CA LYS A 5 18.15 -29.25 -18.80
C LYS A 5 17.79 -30.50 -17.99
N ASN A 6 18.58 -30.75 -16.95
CA ASN A 6 18.06 -31.32 -15.71
C ASN A 6 18.00 -30.20 -14.66
N SER A 7 16.94 -29.38 -14.70
CA SER A 7 16.61 -28.47 -13.61
C SER A 7 15.71 -29.21 -12.63
N GLY A 8 16.25 -29.45 -11.43
CA GLY A 8 15.62 -30.19 -10.34
C GLY A 8 14.14 -29.86 -10.17
N LEU A 9 13.34 -30.88 -10.44
CA LEU A 9 11.92 -30.96 -10.16
C LEU A 9 11.80 -31.31 -8.66
N CYS A 10 11.46 -30.34 -7.82
CA CYS A 10 11.00 -30.61 -6.47
C CYS A 10 9.48 -30.41 -6.48
N ASP A 11 8.74 -31.50 -6.38
CA ASP A 11 7.29 -31.54 -6.26
C ASP A 11 6.84 -30.82 -4.99
N VAL A 12 6.40 -29.56 -5.12
CA VAL A 12 5.67 -28.88 -4.05
C VAL A 12 4.21 -29.35 -4.14
N SER A 13 3.91 -30.40 -3.40
CA SER A 13 2.54 -30.88 -3.22
C SER A 13 1.76 -29.97 -2.27
N ASP A 14 0.48 -29.75 -2.56
CA ASP A 14 -0.45 -29.03 -1.68
C ASP A 14 -0.55 -29.76 -0.32
N SER A 15 0.07 -29.23 0.73
CA SER A 15 -0.01 -29.83 2.06
C SER A 15 -1.37 -29.54 2.70
N ASN A 16 -2.22 -30.57 2.82
CA ASN A 16 -3.53 -30.50 3.44
C ASN A 16 -3.44 -30.91 4.92
N THR A 17 -3.76 -29.99 5.84
CA THR A 17 -4.16 -30.33 7.21
C THR A 17 -5.54 -29.76 7.47
N THR A 18 -6.47 -30.59 7.96
CA THR A 18 -7.90 -30.26 8.08
C THR A 18 -8.28 -30.07 9.53
N VAL A 19 -8.56 -28.84 9.99
CA VAL A 19 -9.52 -28.54 11.08
C VAL A 19 -9.99 -27.06 10.96
N GLY A 20 -11.31 -26.86 10.83
CA GLY A 20 -12.08 -25.71 11.36
C GLY A 20 -11.85 -24.28 10.84
N ARG A 21 -12.89 -23.71 10.21
CA ARG A 21 -13.20 -22.28 9.91
C ARG A 21 -12.15 -21.46 9.12
N LYS A 22 -12.44 -21.32 7.82
CA LYS A 22 -11.86 -20.40 6.79
C LYS A 22 -10.35 -20.14 6.90
N ARG A 23 -9.55 -21.15 6.55
CA ARG A 23 -8.10 -21.03 6.36
C ARG A 23 -7.77 -20.31 5.05
N VAL A 24 -6.86 -19.35 5.10
CA VAL A 24 -6.22 -18.78 3.91
C VAL A 24 -5.11 -19.75 3.48
N ARG A 25 -5.40 -20.56 2.46
CA ARG A 25 -4.54 -21.65 1.94
C ARG A 25 -3.33 -21.09 1.19
N ASN A 26 -2.17 -21.74 1.32
CA ASN A 26 -1.06 -21.63 0.38
C ASN A 26 -1.48 -22.26 -0.95
N THR A 27 -2.08 -21.50 -1.86
CA THR A 27 -2.38 -22.00 -3.20
C THR A 27 -1.16 -21.80 -4.10
N ILE A 28 -0.94 -22.75 -5.01
CA ILE A 28 0.13 -22.68 -6.02
C ILE A 28 0.23 -21.29 -6.69
N PRO A 29 -0.87 -20.65 -7.14
CA PRO A 29 -0.79 -19.31 -7.75
C PRO A 29 -0.32 -18.23 -6.78
N ARG A 30 -0.65 -18.33 -5.49
CA ARG A 30 -0.23 -17.36 -4.47
C ARG A 30 1.25 -17.49 -4.17
N ILE A 31 1.76 -18.71 -4.11
CA ILE A 31 3.20 -18.99 -3.95
C ILE A 31 3.97 -18.43 -5.14
N TYR A 32 3.55 -18.75 -6.37
CA TYR A 32 4.22 -18.24 -7.57
C TYR A 32 4.13 -16.72 -7.68
N GLY A 33 2.97 -16.12 -7.39
CA GLY A 33 2.81 -14.67 -7.40
C GLY A 33 3.71 -13.99 -6.38
N LYS A 34 3.83 -14.54 -5.16
CA LYS A 34 4.75 -14.05 -4.12
C LYS A 34 6.20 -14.14 -4.60
N LYS A 35 6.61 -15.31 -5.08
CA LYS A 35 7.97 -15.54 -5.60
C LYS A 35 8.33 -14.58 -6.73
N ALA A 36 7.44 -14.42 -7.72
CA ALA A 36 7.66 -13.50 -8.82
C ALA A 36 7.85 -12.04 -8.37
N ARG A 37 7.12 -11.58 -7.34
CA ARG A 37 7.33 -10.24 -6.76
C ARG A 37 8.67 -10.13 -6.04
N MET A 38 9.02 -11.13 -5.23
CA MET A 38 10.29 -11.16 -4.51
C MET A 38 11.50 -11.22 -5.44
N ASP A 39 11.39 -11.90 -6.58
CA ASP A 39 12.46 -12.00 -7.58
C ASP A 39 12.60 -10.69 -8.39
N LYS A 40 11.50 -9.97 -8.62
CA LYS A 40 11.48 -8.69 -9.35
C LYS A 40 12.01 -7.51 -8.53
N THR A 41 11.84 -7.53 -7.20
CA THR A 41 12.24 -6.42 -6.32
C THR A 41 13.62 -6.67 -5.71
N ILE A 42 14.62 -5.93 -6.18
CA ILE A 42 16.01 -5.96 -5.68
C ILE A 42 16.38 -4.63 -4.99
N THR A 43 15.55 -3.60 -5.13
CA THR A 43 15.80 -2.24 -4.66
C THR A 43 15.28 -2.00 -3.25
N LEU A 44 16.00 -1.16 -2.51
CA LEU A 44 15.59 -0.70 -1.18
C LEU A 44 14.34 0.20 -1.31
N GLY A 45 13.31 -0.08 -0.52
CA GLY A 45 12.04 0.65 -0.56
C GLY A 45 10.98 0.02 -1.47
N PHE A 46 10.01 0.83 -1.90
CA PHE A 46 8.83 0.37 -2.65
C PHE A 46 9.04 0.44 -4.16
N SER A 47 8.81 -0.68 -4.86
CA SER A 47 8.84 -0.74 -6.32
C SER A 47 7.46 -1.06 -6.91
N GLU A 48 7.07 -0.38 -7.99
CA GLU A 48 5.82 -0.67 -8.70
C GLU A 48 5.89 -2.07 -9.31
N ILE A 49 4.97 -2.95 -8.91
CA ILE A 49 4.93 -4.33 -9.40
C ILE A 49 3.84 -4.54 -10.46
N SER A 50 2.73 -3.80 -10.36
CA SER A 50 1.59 -3.85 -11.27
C SER A 50 0.66 -2.65 -11.07
N SER A 51 -0.23 -2.44 -12.03
CA SER A 51 -1.33 -1.48 -11.92
C SER A 51 -2.60 -2.08 -12.51
N SER A 52 -3.76 -1.49 -12.21
CA SER A 52 -5.08 -1.98 -12.64
C SER A 52 -6.06 -0.83 -12.88
N HIS A 53 -7.14 -1.10 -13.63
CA HIS A 53 -8.22 -0.15 -13.90
C HIS A 53 -7.74 1.21 -14.43
N ASN A 54 -6.95 1.19 -15.52
CA ASN A 54 -6.32 2.40 -16.07
C ASN A 54 -5.54 3.20 -15.01
N ARG A 55 -4.67 2.48 -14.28
CA ARG A 55 -3.85 2.99 -13.15
C ARG A 55 -4.65 3.61 -11.99
N THR A 56 -5.95 3.33 -11.89
CA THR A 56 -6.76 3.72 -10.72
C THR A 56 -6.29 3.00 -9.46
N ALA A 57 -5.75 1.79 -9.58
CA ALA A 57 -5.02 1.12 -8.51
C ALA A 57 -3.59 0.84 -8.97
N VAL A 58 -2.61 1.20 -8.15
CA VAL A 58 -1.19 0.92 -8.36
C VAL A 58 -0.67 0.14 -7.17
N HIS A 59 0.03 -0.95 -7.44
CA HIS A 59 0.57 -1.84 -6.43
C HIS A 59 2.08 -1.71 -6.36
N TYR A 60 2.59 -1.51 -5.15
CA TYR A 60 4.00 -1.41 -4.85
C TYR A 60 4.41 -2.49 -3.87
N PHE A 61 5.64 -3.00 -3.99
CA PHE A 61 6.19 -3.99 -3.07
C PHE A 61 7.54 -3.53 -2.54
N ALA A 62 7.71 -3.61 -1.22
CA ALA A 62 8.97 -3.44 -0.52
C ALA A 62 9.41 -4.79 0.05
N LYS A 63 10.54 -5.30 -0.43
CA LYS A 63 11.10 -6.58 0.01
C LYS A 63 11.92 -6.40 1.29
N ASN A 64 11.91 -7.38 2.19
CA ASN A 64 12.81 -7.42 3.34
C ASN A 64 14.24 -7.82 2.91
N ILE A 65 14.96 -6.89 2.27
CA ILE A 65 16.31 -7.14 1.72
C ILE A 65 17.34 -7.37 2.83
N ASN A 66 17.17 -6.70 3.97
CA ASN A 66 18.11 -6.75 5.08
C ASN A 66 17.86 -7.92 6.06
N ASN A 67 16.97 -8.86 5.70
CA ASN A 67 16.58 -10.00 6.53
C ASN A 67 16.24 -9.60 7.98
N VAL A 68 15.50 -8.49 8.13
CA VAL A 68 15.06 -8.03 9.45
C VAL A 68 14.10 -9.06 10.03
N HIS A 69 14.31 -9.45 11.29
CA HIS A 69 13.53 -10.49 11.96
C HIS A 69 12.38 -9.97 12.83
N SER A 70 12.33 -8.66 13.10
CA SER A 70 11.28 -8.02 13.88
C SER A 70 10.41 -7.14 13.01
N TYR A 71 9.09 -7.27 13.12
CA TYR A 71 8.17 -6.39 12.40
C TYR A 71 8.38 -4.92 12.75
N ARG A 72 8.58 -4.58 14.02
CA ARG A 72 8.80 -3.18 14.43
C ARG A 72 10.02 -2.57 13.73
N SER A 73 11.13 -3.32 13.68
CA SER A 73 12.35 -2.89 13.00
C SER A 73 12.17 -2.80 11.49
N PHE A 74 11.42 -3.73 10.88
CA PHE A 74 11.11 -3.71 9.45
C PHE A 74 10.19 -2.52 9.09
N LEU A 75 9.13 -2.29 9.85
CA LEU A 75 8.20 -1.18 9.65
C LEU A 75 8.93 0.17 9.79
N SER A 76 9.79 0.29 10.80
CA SER A 76 10.61 1.51 11.00
C SER A 76 11.56 1.75 9.83
N SER A 77 12.16 0.71 9.25
CA SER A 77 13.09 0.86 8.12
C SER A 77 12.40 1.22 6.81
N ILE A 78 11.15 0.81 6.61
CA ILE A 78 10.38 1.14 5.39
C ILE A 78 9.57 2.43 5.51
N LYS A 79 9.34 2.95 6.72
CA LYS A 79 8.56 4.17 6.99
C LYS A 79 8.95 5.38 6.10
N PRO A 80 10.24 5.77 5.98
CA PRO A 80 10.60 6.92 5.15
C PRO A 80 10.22 6.71 3.67
N TYR A 81 10.52 5.53 3.10
CA TYR A 81 10.15 5.20 1.72
C TYR A 81 8.65 5.18 1.47
N LEU A 82 7.87 4.76 2.46
CA LEU A 82 6.41 4.81 2.38
C LEU A 82 5.91 6.25 2.39
N SER A 83 6.44 7.09 3.29
CA SER A 83 6.09 8.50 3.41
C SER A 83 6.37 9.26 2.11
N ASP A 84 7.57 9.11 1.56
CA ASP A 84 7.97 9.76 0.31
C ASP A 84 7.04 9.36 -0.84
N LEU A 85 6.77 8.05 -0.99
CA LEU A 85 5.91 7.55 -2.05
C LEU A 85 4.46 8.03 -1.91
N LEU A 86 3.90 8.04 -0.69
CA LEU A 86 2.55 8.55 -0.46
C LEU A 86 2.47 10.06 -0.71
N ASN A 87 3.48 10.83 -0.28
CA ASN A 87 3.58 12.26 -0.56
C ASN A 87 3.58 12.54 -2.07
N GLU A 88 4.36 11.82 -2.87
CA GLU A 88 4.34 11.98 -4.33
C GLU A 88 2.94 11.76 -4.93
N HIS A 89 2.20 10.77 -4.42
CA HIS A 89 0.84 10.47 -4.88
C HIS A 89 -0.17 11.53 -4.44
N ILE A 90 -0.02 12.07 -3.24
CA ILE A 90 -0.84 13.17 -2.70
C ILE A 90 -0.61 14.45 -3.51
N LEU A 91 0.64 14.79 -3.81
CA LEU A 91 0.98 15.97 -4.63
C LEU A 91 0.34 15.89 -6.03
N LYS A 92 0.30 14.69 -6.62
CA LYS A 92 -0.28 14.47 -7.96
C LYS A 92 -1.80 14.46 -7.98
N ASN A 93 -2.45 13.87 -6.98
CA ASN A 93 -3.90 13.59 -7.03
C ASN A 93 -4.74 14.37 -6.02
N ARG A 94 -4.12 15.16 -5.12
CA ARG A 94 -4.69 15.87 -3.94
C ARG A 94 -5.37 14.97 -2.90
N THR A 95 -5.89 13.83 -3.31
CA THR A 95 -6.58 12.86 -2.47
C THR A 95 -6.31 11.46 -2.97
N ILE A 96 -5.98 10.56 -2.05
CA ILE A 96 -5.72 9.16 -2.35
C ILE A 96 -6.38 8.26 -1.33
N LYS A 97 -6.54 6.98 -1.69
CA LYS A 97 -6.80 5.91 -0.72
C LYS A 97 -5.63 4.94 -0.76
N PHE A 98 -5.25 4.37 0.37
CA PHE A 98 -4.24 3.33 0.39
C PHE A 98 -4.54 2.24 1.40
N ASN A 99 -3.97 1.06 1.19
CA ASN A 99 -3.88 0.02 2.21
C ASN A 99 -2.50 -0.63 2.19
N LEU A 100 -2.19 -1.29 3.30
CA LEU A 100 -0.92 -1.99 3.52
C LEU A 100 -1.21 -3.46 3.79
N LYS A 101 -0.41 -4.33 3.20
CA LYS A 101 -0.43 -5.76 3.45
C LYS A 101 0.98 -6.25 3.77
N LEU A 102 1.18 -6.64 5.01
CA LEU A 102 2.40 -7.24 5.50
C LEU A 102 2.39 -8.73 5.16
N GLU A 103 3.41 -9.23 4.45
CA GLU A 103 3.56 -10.65 4.07
C GLU A 103 4.75 -11.27 4.82
N SER A 104 4.53 -12.47 5.34
CA SER A 104 5.50 -13.20 6.16
C SER A 104 5.24 -14.70 6.14
N THR A 105 6.27 -15.47 6.44
CA THR A 105 6.19 -16.93 6.60
C THR A 105 6.27 -17.27 8.09
N TYR A 106 5.38 -18.15 8.54
CA TYR A 106 5.33 -18.68 9.91
C TYR A 106 5.55 -20.18 9.87
N ASN A 107 6.21 -20.75 10.88
CA ASN A 107 6.38 -22.18 11.00
C ASN A 107 6.02 -22.67 12.41
N ARG A 108 5.92 -23.98 12.58
CA ARG A 108 5.89 -24.65 13.88
C ARG A 108 7.23 -25.37 14.05
N PRO A 109 8.10 -24.94 14.99
CA PRO A 109 9.45 -25.48 15.12
C PRO A 109 9.52 -27.00 15.26
N GLU A 110 8.50 -27.61 15.85
CA GLU A 110 8.45 -29.05 16.16
C GLU A 110 7.80 -29.90 15.04
N ILE A 111 7.33 -29.27 13.97
CA ILE A 111 6.63 -29.96 12.88
C ILE A 111 7.35 -29.67 11.56
N GLU A 112 7.89 -30.70 10.93
CA GLU A 112 8.49 -30.58 9.60
C GLU A 112 7.46 -30.11 8.57
N ASN A 113 7.92 -29.31 7.60
CA ASN A 113 7.11 -28.77 6.50
C ASN A 113 5.86 -27.98 6.95
N SER A 114 5.94 -27.34 8.13
CA SER A 114 4.86 -26.55 8.71
C SER A 114 4.85 -25.07 8.31
N SER A 115 5.74 -24.67 7.40
CA SER A 115 5.84 -23.28 6.93
C SER A 115 4.58 -22.85 6.18
N GLU A 116 3.96 -21.77 6.63
CA GLU A 116 2.73 -21.21 6.11
C GLU A 116 2.87 -19.71 5.82
N ASN A 117 2.40 -19.29 4.65
CA ASN A 117 2.38 -17.85 4.34
C ASN A 117 1.21 -17.19 5.04
N ARG A 118 1.52 -16.21 5.89
CA ARG A 118 0.55 -15.37 6.57
C ARG A 118 0.70 -13.94 6.12
N SER A 119 -0.41 -13.21 6.18
CA SER A 119 -0.40 -11.81 5.80
C SER A 119 -1.45 -11.01 6.55
N PHE A 120 -1.08 -9.83 7.01
CA PHE A 120 -1.94 -8.91 7.73
C PHE A 120 -2.25 -7.71 6.83
N LEU A 121 -3.53 -7.37 6.68
CA LEU A 121 -4.00 -6.36 5.74
C LEU A 121 -4.73 -5.25 6.49
N THR A 122 -4.40 -3.99 6.24
CA THR A 122 -5.16 -2.84 6.75
C THR A 122 -6.39 -2.55 5.87
N SER A 123 -7.40 -1.91 6.45
CA SER A 123 -8.51 -1.33 5.68
C SER A 123 -8.00 -0.18 4.82
N ALA A 124 -8.58 0.01 3.63
CA ALA A 124 -8.26 1.15 2.78
C ALA A 124 -8.62 2.47 3.49
N ARG A 125 -7.63 3.36 3.64
CA ARG A 125 -7.77 4.66 4.31
C ARG A 125 -7.56 5.79 3.31
N ALA A 126 -8.43 6.78 3.34
CA ALA A 126 -8.27 7.99 2.54
C ALA A 126 -7.27 8.95 3.21
N ILE A 127 -6.46 9.61 2.40
CA ILE A 127 -5.57 10.70 2.79
C ILE A 127 -5.91 11.91 1.93
N LEU A 128 -6.10 13.06 2.59
CA LEU A 128 -6.24 14.36 1.97
C LEU A 128 -4.91 15.10 2.04
N ALA A 129 -4.70 16.10 1.18
CA ALA A 129 -3.42 16.81 1.09
C ALA A 129 -3.01 17.55 2.38
N ASP A 130 -3.97 17.90 3.23
CA ASP A 130 -3.80 18.61 4.50
C ASP A 130 -3.71 17.67 5.71
N SER A 131 -3.82 16.36 5.49
CA SER A 131 -3.79 15.39 6.58
C SER A 131 -2.37 15.14 7.11
N ASP A 132 -2.26 14.86 8.41
CA ASP A 132 -1.00 14.41 9.02
C ASP A 132 -0.63 12.99 8.54
N LEU A 133 0.23 12.94 7.52
CA LEU A 133 0.65 11.68 6.90
C LEU A 133 1.40 10.78 7.88
N ASP A 134 2.24 11.33 8.75
CA ASP A 134 3.09 10.54 9.64
C ASP A 134 2.23 9.79 10.66
N SER A 135 1.29 10.50 11.29
CA SER A 135 0.30 9.91 12.20
C SER A 135 -0.59 8.87 11.50
N ILE A 136 -0.96 9.10 10.23
CA ILE A 136 -1.74 8.14 9.46
C ILE A 136 -0.96 6.85 9.19
N ILE A 137 0.33 6.96 8.88
CA ILE A 137 1.21 5.81 8.66
C ILE A 137 1.39 5.03 9.96
N ASP A 138 1.67 5.71 11.08
CA ASP A 138 1.86 5.06 12.38
C ASP A 138 0.61 4.31 12.83
N GLN A 139 -0.56 4.94 12.73
CA GLN A 139 -1.82 4.26 13.02
C GLN A 139 -2.08 3.05 12.11
N SER A 140 -1.55 3.05 10.89
CA SER A 140 -1.67 1.91 9.97
C SER A 140 -0.70 0.79 10.35
N PHE A 141 0.48 1.14 10.86
CA PHE A 141 1.46 0.19 11.39
C PHE A 141 0.97 -0.43 12.71
N ASP A 142 0.40 0.35 13.62
CA ASP A 142 -0.18 -0.16 14.86
C ASP A 142 -1.29 -1.18 14.58
N LYS A 143 -2.15 -0.91 13.60
CA LYS A 143 -3.18 -1.87 13.14
C LYS A 143 -2.61 -3.17 12.55
N LEU A 144 -1.42 -3.12 11.94
CA LEU A 144 -0.75 -4.34 11.47
C LEU A 144 -0.21 -5.15 12.64
N MET A 145 0.36 -4.48 13.65
CA MET A 145 0.87 -5.11 14.86
C MET A 145 -0.26 -5.72 15.70
N GLU A 146 -1.38 -5.01 15.85
CA GLU A 146 -2.57 -5.52 16.55
C GLU A 146 -3.09 -6.82 15.92
N LYS A 147 -3.14 -6.87 14.58
CA LYS A 147 -3.57 -8.09 13.86
C LYS A 147 -2.60 -9.26 13.99
N GLU A 148 -1.32 -8.97 14.13
CA GLU A 148 -0.32 -9.99 14.39
C GLU A 148 -0.43 -10.53 15.82
N GLU A 149 -0.59 -9.64 16.80
CA GLU A 149 -0.81 -10.01 18.19
C GLU A 149 -2.11 -10.83 18.37
N GLU A 150 -3.19 -10.43 17.70
CA GLU A 150 -4.43 -11.20 17.64
C GLU A 150 -4.17 -12.61 17.08
N TYR A 151 -3.39 -12.72 16.00
CA TYR A 151 -3.06 -14.01 15.40
C TYR A 151 -2.23 -14.91 16.34
N LEU A 152 -1.27 -14.33 17.07
CA LEU A 152 -0.43 -15.06 18.02
C LEU A 152 -1.18 -15.46 19.31
N SER A 153 -2.09 -14.61 19.79
CA SER A 153 -2.86 -14.86 21.03
C SER A 153 -3.79 -16.08 20.96
N ILE A 154 -4.12 -16.55 19.74
CA ILE A 154 -4.88 -17.78 19.52
C ILE A 154 -4.13 -19.04 20.04
N GLY A 155 -2.83 -18.95 20.32
CA GLY A 155 -2.07 -20.06 20.93
C GLY A 155 -1.80 -21.21 19.97
N SER A 156 -1.72 -20.92 18.67
CA SER A 156 -1.64 -21.92 17.59
C SER A 156 -0.28 -22.62 17.44
N GLY A 157 0.73 -22.22 18.23
CA GLY A 157 2.11 -22.74 18.18
C GLY A 157 2.94 -22.26 16.99
N TYR A 158 2.37 -21.42 16.10
CA TYR A 158 3.12 -20.82 15.01
C TYR A 158 4.02 -19.69 15.51
N ARG A 159 5.22 -19.61 14.95
CA ARG A 159 6.19 -18.55 15.19
C ARG A 159 6.60 -17.90 13.88
N LEU A 160 6.93 -16.62 13.93
CA LEU A 160 7.45 -15.90 12.78
C LEU A 160 8.78 -16.53 12.36
N GLU A 161 8.84 -17.01 11.11
CA GLU A 161 10.05 -17.58 10.52
C GLU A 161 10.78 -16.50 9.73
N THR A 162 10.08 -15.84 8.79
CA THR A 162 10.66 -14.77 7.96
C THR A 162 9.62 -13.69 7.63
N ILE A 163 10.10 -12.45 7.53
CA ILE A 163 9.32 -11.35 6.95
C ILE A 163 9.65 -11.31 5.46
N ASP A 164 8.64 -11.41 4.59
CA ASP A 164 8.85 -11.39 3.16
C ASP A 164 8.92 -9.96 2.62
N GLY A 165 8.01 -9.11 3.09
CA GLY A 165 7.92 -7.72 2.67
C GLY A 165 6.56 -7.07 2.93
N MET A 166 6.39 -5.88 2.38
CA MET A 166 5.18 -5.06 2.47
C MET A 166 4.63 -4.80 1.07
N LEU A 167 3.34 -5.05 0.89
CA LEU A 167 2.61 -4.63 -0.29
C LEU A 167 1.79 -3.39 0.04
N LEU A 168 1.99 -2.33 -0.73
CA LEU A 168 1.21 -1.10 -0.69
C LEU A 168 0.28 -1.09 -1.92
N THR A 169 -1.00 -0.81 -1.73
CA THR A 169 -1.87 -0.43 -2.85
C THR A 169 -2.30 1.01 -2.67
N VAL A 170 -2.05 1.82 -3.70
CA VAL A 170 -2.52 3.20 -3.79
C VAL A 170 -3.65 3.26 -4.81
N TYR A 171 -4.75 3.88 -4.42
CA TYR A 171 -5.92 4.12 -5.25
C TYR A 171 -6.03 5.60 -5.54
N ARG A 172 -6.21 5.94 -6.82
CA ARG A 172 -6.74 7.25 -7.20
C ARG A 172 -8.17 7.35 -6.65
N PHE A 173 -8.40 8.31 -5.78
CA PHE A 173 -9.67 8.47 -5.09
C PHE A 173 -10.22 9.87 -5.31
N THR A 174 -11.39 9.93 -5.95
CA THR A 174 -12.22 11.12 -5.95
C THR A 174 -13.32 10.89 -4.91
N PRO A 175 -13.36 11.64 -3.81
CA PRO A 175 -14.47 11.53 -2.87
C PRO A 175 -15.78 11.78 -3.62
N MET A 176 -16.80 10.96 -3.35
CA MET A 176 -18.15 11.19 -3.85
C MET A 176 -18.67 12.45 -3.16
N GLY A 177 -18.36 13.61 -3.73
CA GLY A 177 -19.01 14.85 -3.35
C GLY A 177 -20.47 14.76 -3.75
N GLY A 178 -21.38 14.92 -2.80
CA GLY A 178 -22.64 15.59 -3.12
C GLY A 178 -22.26 16.90 -3.81
N GLY A 179 -22.81 17.13 -5.01
CA GLY A 179 -22.29 18.08 -6.00
C GLY A 179 -21.71 19.37 -5.40
N SER A 180 -20.39 19.49 -5.42
CA SER A 180 -19.70 20.76 -5.31
C SER A 180 -18.64 20.75 -6.41
N LEU A 181 -18.73 21.74 -7.28
CA LEU A 181 -17.86 21.91 -8.44
C LEU A 181 -16.40 21.95 -7.98
N PRO A 182 -15.46 21.29 -8.70
CA PRO A 182 -14.05 21.49 -8.42
C PRO A 182 -13.73 22.97 -8.66
N LEU A 183 -13.36 23.69 -7.61
CA LEU A 183 -12.64 24.95 -7.75
C LEU A 183 -11.32 24.61 -8.44
N VAL A 184 -11.25 24.90 -9.73
CA VAL A 184 -10.01 24.88 -10.49
C VAL A 184 -9.11 25.93 -9.87
N GLU A 185 -8.03 25.52 -9.22
CA GLU A 185 -6.90 26.40 -8.94
C GLU A 185 -6.29 26.76 -10.31
N ILE A 186 -6.73 27.90 -10.87
CA ILE A 186 -6.14 28.46 -12.07
C ILE A 186 -4.81 29.09 -11.64
N ASN A 187 -3.70 28.41 -11.92
CA ASN A 187 -2.38 29.02 -11.85
C ASN A 187 -2.29 30.03 -13.00
N PHE A 188 -2.41 31.32 -12.69
CA PHE A 188 -2.23 32.38 -13.67
C PHE A 188 -0.73 32.68 -13.82
N ASP A 189 -0.21 32.38 -15.00
CA ASP A 189 1.16 32.71 -15.41
C ASP A 189 1.34 34.24 -15.33
N GLU A 190 2.44 34.67 -14.70
CA GLU A 190 2.68 36.06 -14.31
C GLU A 190 3.15 36.95 -15.48
N GLY A 191 2.44 36.89 -16.62
CA GLY A 191 2.93 37.43 -17.90
C GLY A 191 2.17 38.60 -18.52
N ASN A 192 0.96 38.96 -18.06
CA ASN A 192 0.18 40.00 -18.77
C ASN A 192 -0.61 40.92 -17.82
N ASN A 193 -0.27 42.21 -17.81
CA ASN A 193 -0.91 43.23 -16.96
C ASN A 193 -2.42 43.38 -17.21
N ASN A 194 -2.91 42.99 -18.38
CA ASN A 194 -4.33 43.07 -18.71
C ASN A 194 -5.17 42.04 -17.93
N ASP A 195 -4.60 40.88 -17.59
CA ASP A 195 -5.31 39.82 -16.88
C ASP A 195 -5.50 40.19 -15.39
N LYS A 196 -4.52 40.90 -14.80
CA LYS A 196 -4.64 41.45 -13.43
C LYS A 196 -5.75 42.48 -13.30
N ILE A 197 -5.96 43.32 -14.34
CA ILE A 197 -7.04 44.32 -14.37
C ILE A 197 -8.41 43.64 -14.44
N ILE A 198 -8.56 42.64 -15.32
CA ILE A 198 -9.82 41.89 -15.47
C ILE A 198 -10.20 41.17 -14.18
N ILE A 199 -9.23 40.53 -13.50
CA ILE A 199 -9.46 39.84 -12.22
C ILE A 199 -9.87 40.82 -11.12
N THR A 200 -9.22 41.98 -11.04
CA THR A 200 -9.56 43.02 -10.05
C THR A 200 -11.00 43.53 -10.25
N ILE A 201 -11.41 43.71 -11.51
CA ILE A 201 -12.79 44.12 -11.85
C ILE A 201 -13.79 43.01 -11.49
N MET A 202 -13.49 41.74 -11.80
CA MET A 202 -14.35 40.60 -11.46
C MET A 202 -14.55 40.45 -9.94
N ILE A 203 -13.48 40.57 -9.15
CA ILE A 203 -13.56 40.51 -7.68
C ILE A 203 -14.40 41.69 -7.15
N ALA A 204 -14.20 42.90 -7.67
CA ALA A 204 -14.98 44.07 -7.27
C ALA A 204 -16.49 43.88 -7.55
N ILE A 205 -16.85 43.34 -8.71
CA ILE A 205 -18.25 43.06 -9.07
C ILE A 205 -18.87 42.02 -8.14
N ILE A 206 -18.16 40.92 -7.84
CA ILE A 206 -18.63 39.88 -6.92
C ILE A 206 -18.84 40.47 -5.51
N THR A 207 -17.92 41.31 -5.05
CA THR A 207 -18.01 41.95 -3.73
C THR A 207 -19.23 42.88 -3.65
N ILE A 208 -19.49 43.66 -4.71
CA ILE A 208 -20.67 44.54 -4.80
C ILE A 208 -21.97 43.72 -4.84
N MET A 209 -22.00 42.62 -5.59
CA MET A 209 -23.18 41.75 -5.67
C MET A 209 -23.53 41.14 -4.31
N ILE A 210 -22.54 40.73 -3.52
CA ILE A 210 -22.76 40.18 -2.16
C ILE A 210 -23.34 41.24 -1.22
N VAL A 211 -22.85 42.49 -1.29
CA VAL A 211 -23.35 43.62 -0.48
C VAL A 211 -24.79 44.01 -0.85
N ILE A 212 -25.20 43.84 -2.11
CA ILE A 212 -26.58 44.15 -2.54
C ILE A 212 -27.59 43.07 -2.11
N ILE A 213 -27.13 41.85 -1.88
CA ILE A 213 -27.98 40.69 -1.52
C ILE A 213 -28.11 40.51 0.00
N THR A 214 -27.31 41.24 0.80
CA THR A 214 -27.38 41.25 2.28
C THR A 214 -28.05 42.51 2.81
#